data_AF-A0A958BPE3-F1
#
_entry.id   AF-A0A958BPE3-F1
#
_cell.length_a   1.000
_cell.length_b   1.000
_cell.length_c   1.000
_cell.angle_alpha   90.00
_cell.angle_beta   90.00
_cell.angle_gamma   90.00
#
_symmetry.space_group_name_H-M   'P 1'
#
loop_
_entity.id
_entity.type
_entity.pdbx_description
1 polymer ?
#
loop_
_entity_poly.entity_id
_entity_poly.type
_entity_poly.pdbx_seq_one_letter_code
_entity_poly.pdbx_strand_id
1 'polypeptide(L)'
;MKTLLVAALSLGLLASPAAAQSAPTKASTKASKSANAAQLVPVKIDDGFKTRTYWLDPAFEIAFSDVAPAGGTSAKIAESQAREAAPGVWVRPAGGASAKSLAGSDSPAFRAGTRPDSPLMGLPGGVLVRFDDSLNRTQALAWLAGRSLVVVRELKLSAPTFEVASESGMASIELARALLAEPEIVVASPNWWQEVETN
;
A
#
# COMPACT_ATOMS: atom_id res chain seq x y z
N MET A 1 -60.63 28.00 -6.20
CA MET A 1 -61.77 28.01 -7.15
C MET A 1 -61.27 27.56 -8.52
N LYS A 2 -62.03 26.67 -9.16
CA LYS A 2 -62.02 26.29 -10.59
C LYS A 2 -60.88 25.39 -11.11
N THR A 3 -61.17 24.10 -10.98
CA THR A 3 -61.07 23.03 -11.99
C THR A 3 -61.05 23.53 -13.45
N LEU A 4 -60.20 22.93 -14.31
CA LEU A 4 -60.66 22.41 -15.60
C LEU A 4 -59.74 21.30 -16.14
N LEU A 5 -60.41 20.21 -16.49
CA LEU A 5 -59.94 18.94 -17.02
C LEU A 5 -60.22 18.97 -18.53
N VAL A 6 -59.26 18.61 -19.39
CA VAL A 6 -59.57 18.23 -20.78
C VAL A 6 -58.70 17.06 -21.18
N ALA A 7 -59.36 15.93 -21.43
CA ALA A 7 -58.83 14.74 -22.06
C ALA A 7 -58.93 14.88 -23.59
N ALA A 8 -57.96 14.34 -24.33
CA ALA A 8 -58.12 14.03 -25.74
C ALA A 8 -57.59 12.63 -26.01
N LEU A 9 -58.55 11.79 -26.38
CA LEU A 9 -58.50 10.38 -26.71
C LEU A 9 -58.15 10.26 -28.21
N SER A 10 -57.13 9.49 -28.58
CA SER A 10 -56.90 9.10 -29.98
C SER A 10 -56.63 7.61 -30.05
N LEU A 11 -57.67 6.89 -30.49
CA LEU A 11 -57.70 5.47 -30.78
C LEU A 11 -57.28 5.27 -32.25
N GLY A 12 -56.32 4.38 -32.52
CA GLY A 12 -55.91 4.01 -33.87
C GLY A 12 -55.31 2.60 -33.91
N LEU A 13 -56.18 1.61 -34.14
CA LEU A 13 -55.85 0.21 -34.46
C LEU A 13 -55.17 0.13 -35.84
N LEU A 14 -54.20 -0.78 -36.01
CA LEU A 14 -54.29 -1.89 -36.98
C LEU A 14 -53.02 -2.79 -37.03
N ALA A 15 -53.30 -4.10 -37.04
CA ALA A 15 -52.60 -5.18 -37.73
C ALA A 15 -51.24 -5.70 -37.21
N SER A 16 -51.33 -6.88 -36.58
CA SER A 16 -50.32 -7.95 -36.56
C SER A 16 -50.24 -8.62 -37.96
N PRO A 17 -49.11 -9.22 -38.38
CA PRO A 17 -48.88 -10.62 -37.99
C PRO A 17 -47.39 -11.10 -37.90
N ALA A 18 -47.26 -12.30 -37.33
CA ALA A 18 -46.33 -13.37 -37.68
C ALA A 18 -44.85 -13.32 -37.22
N ALA A 19 -44.59 -14.22 -36.24
CA ALA A 19 -43.54 -15.24 -36.26
C ALA A 19 -42.06 -14.84 -36.38
N ALA A 20 -41.36 -14.91 -35.24
CA ALA A 20 -40.08 -15.61 -35.13
C ALA A 20 -39.79 -15.92 -33.66
N GLN A 21 -39.91 -17.20 -33.28
CA GLN A 21 -39.38 -17.73 -32.03
C GLN A 21 -37.86 -17.62 -32.09
N SER A 22 -37.28 -16.76 -31.24
CA SER A 22 -35.84 -16.76 -30.97
C SER A 22 -35.63 -17.28 -29.55
N ALA A 23 -34.89 -18.37 -29.45
CA ALA A 23 -34.51 -19.03 -28.20
C ALA A 23 -33.83 -18.06 -27.21
N PRO A 24 -33.95 -18.28 -25.89
CA PRO A 24 -33.13 -17.58 -24.92
C PRO A 24 -31.70 -18.15 -24.97
N THR A 25 -30.88 -17.59 -25.85
CA THR A 25 -29.42 -17.73 -25.73
C THR A 25 -29.06 -17.11 -24.40
N LYS A 26 -28.58 -17.93 -23.45
CA LYS A 26 -27.95 -17.48 -22.21
C LYS A 26 -26.88 -16.45 -22.59
N ALA A 27 -27.24 -15.18 -22.50
CA ALA A 27 -26.28 -14.09 -22.46
C ALA A 27 -25.52 -14.31 -21.15
N SER A 28 -24.45 -15.09 -21.24
CA SER A 28 -23.36 -15.04 -20.29
C SER A 28 -22.83 -13.63 -20.41
N THR A 29 -23.40 -12.73 -19.59
CA THR A 29 -22.84 -11.42 -19.31
C THR A 29 -21.52 -11.72 -18.63
N LYS A 30 -20.49 -12.00 -19.44
CA LYS A 30 -19.11 -11.82 -19.05
C LYS A 30 -19.06 -10.35 -18.68
N ALA A 31 -19.22 -10.07 -17.39
CA ALA A 31 -18.84 -8.82 -16.80
C ALA A 31 -17.35 -8.68 -17.09
N SER A 32 -17.05 -8.09 -18.24
CA SER A 32 -15.77 -7.45 -18.52
C SER A 32 -15.72 -6.29 -17.53
N LYS A 33 -15.45 -6.62 -16.27
CA LYS A 33 -15.06 -5.67 -15.23
C LYS A 33 -13.80 -5.06 -15.80
N SER A 34 -13.97 -3.91 -16.45
CA SER A 34 -12.91 -3.00 -16.78
C SER A 34 -12.26 -2.65 -15.44
N ALA A 35 -11.30 -3.46 -15.03
CA ALA A 35 -10.29 -3.06 -14.08
C ALA A 35 -9.57 -1.94 -14.81
N ASN A 36 -10.02 -0.71 -14.54
CA ASN A 36 -9.25 0.48 -14.82
C ASN A 36 -7.84 0.16 -14.32
N ALA A 37 -6.88 -0.03 -15.23
CA ALA A 37 -5.52 -0.38 -14.87
C ALA A 37 -5.02 0.77 -14.01
N ALA A 38 -5.04 0.55 -12.70
CA ALA A 38 -4.86 1.62 -11.76
C ALA A 38 -3.46 2.18 -11.99
N GLN A 39 -3.37 3.44 -12.40
CA GLN A 39 -2.12 4.02 -12.85
C GLN A 39 -1.15 4.03 -11.68
N LEU A 40 -0.03 3.32 -11.84
CA LEU A 40 1.03 3.30 -10.85
C LEU A 40 1.62 4.72 -10.70
N VAL A 41 1.73 5.20 -9.46
CA VAL A 41 2.25 6.54 -9.16
C VAL A 41 3.70 6.43 -8.70
N PRO A 42 4.67 7.08 -9.36
CA PRO A 42 6.07 6.99 -8.96
C PRO A 42 6.32 7.76 -7.66
N VAL A 43 6.99 7.11 -6.69
CA VAL A 43 7.45 7.68 -5.43
C VAL A 43 8.97 7.56 -5.37
N LYS A 44 9.65 8.71 -5.38
CA LYS A 44 11.11 8.76 -5.24
C LYS A 44 11.49 8.77 -3.77
N ILE A 45 12.43 7.90 -3.40
CA ILE A 45 12.92 7.74 -2.04
C ILE A 45 14.44 7.76 -2.10
N ASP A 46 15.03 8.64 -1.31
CA ASP A 46 16.47 8.69 -1.10
C ASP A 46 16.79 7.93 0.18
N ASP A 47 17.70 6.96 0.08
CA ASP A 47 18.18 6.18 1.22
C ASP A 47 19.52 6.71 1.78
N GLY A 48 20.06 7.80 1.21
CA GLY A 48 21.36 8.38 1.56
C GLY A 48 22.51 7.90 0.66
N PHE A 49 22.34 6.80 -0.07
CA PHE A 49 23.29 6.37 -1.11
C PHE A 49 22.72 6.51 -2.51
N LYS A 50 21.43 6.22 -2.67
CA LYS A 50 20.78 6.12 -3.96
C LYS A 50 19.35 6.62 -3.85
N THR A 51 18.96 7.43 -4.83
CA THR A 51 17.55 7.67 -5.09
C THR A 51 16.95 6.47 -5.81
N ARG A 52 15.99 5.80 -5.17
CA ARG A 52 15.19 4.71 -5.74
C ARG A 52 13.81 5.23 -6.12
N THR A 53 13.25 4.69 -7.19
CA THR A 53 11.86 4.97 -7.58
C THR A 53 11.03 3.73 -7.33
N TYR A 54 10.05 3.86 -6.44
CA TYR A 54 9.01 2.86 -6.19
C TYR A 54 7.71 3.29 -6.85
N TRP A 55 6.80 2.36 -7.04
CA TRP A 55 5.54 2.60 -7.72
C TRP A 55 4.40 2.29 -6.78
N LEU A 56 3.68 3.31 -6.34
CA LEU A 56 2.47 3.16 -5.53
C LEU A 56 1.40 2.49 -6.40
N ASP A 57 0.89 1.37 -5.92
CA ASP A 57 -0.20 0.62 -6.55
C ASP A 57 -1.51 0.87 -5.79
N PRO A 58 -2.36 1.79 -6.27
CA PRO A 58 -3.59 2.14 -5.59
C PRO A 58 -4.65 1.04 -5.68
N ALA A 59 -4.40 -0.07 -6.40
CA ALA A 59 -5.32 -1.21 -6.43
C ALA A 59 -5.21 -2.10 -5.19
N PHE A 60 -4.12 -1.99 -4.42
CA PHE A 60 -3.83 -2.87 -3.28
C PHE A 60 -3.45 -2.10 -2.01
N GLU A 61 -3.69 -2.77 -0.90
CA GLU A 61 -3.22 -2.38 0.42
C GLU A 61 -2.63 -3.60 1.12
N ILE A 62 -1.62 -3.36 1.95
CA ILE A 62 -0.92 -4.39 2.71
C ILE A 62 -1.21 -4.17 4.19
N ALA A 63 -1.83 -5.15 4.82
CA ALA A 63 -2.09 -5.17 6.24
C ALA A 63 -1.05 -6.05 6.95
N PHE A 64 -0.48 -5.53 8.03
CA PHE A 64 0.42 -6.26 8.92
C PHE A 64 -0.37 -6.62 10.19
N SER A 65 -1.01 -7.79 10.22
CA SER A 65 -1.89 -8.22 11.33
C SER A 65 -1.86 -9.73 11.58
N ASP A 66 -1.88 -10.14 12.86
CA ASP A 66 -1.95 -11.55 13.26
C ASP A 66 -3.27 -12.20 12.82
N VAL A 67 -4.30 -11.37 12.60
CA VAL A 67 -5.62 -11.81 12.17
C VAL A 67 -5.82 -11.44 10.71
N ALA A 68 -6.32 -12.40 9.93
CA ALA A 68 -6.66 -12.19 8.53
C ALA A 68 -7.71 -11.07 8.39
N PRO A 69 -7.41 -9.97 7.68
CA PRO A 69 -8.40 -8.95 7.41
C PRO A 69 -9.42 -9.46 6.38
N ALA A 70 -10.63 -8.91 6.42
CA ALA A 70 -11.67 -9.26 5.44
C ALA A 70 -11.18 -9.00 4.00
N GLY A 71 -11.27 -10.02 3.15
CA GLY A 71 -10.84 -9.95 1.75
C GLY A 71 -9.31 -9.94 1.54
N GLY A 72 -8.52 -10.17 2.59
CA GLY A 72 -7.07 -10.31 2.50
C GLY A 72 -6.64 -11.71 2.09
N THR A 73 -5.64 -11.77 1.22
CA THR A 73 -4.90 -13.01 0.92
C THR A 73 -3.57 -12.97 1.67
N SER A 74 -3.18 -14.07 2.32
CA SER A 74 -1.88 -14.14 2.99
C SER A 74 -0.76 -14.01 1.96
N ALA A 75 0.17 -13.09 2.19
CA ALA A 75 1.39 -12.95 1.41
C ALA A 75 2.56 -13.62 2.14
N LYS A 76 3.48 -14.16 1.35
CA LYS A 76 4.65 -14.84 1.89
C LYS A 76 5.69 -13.83 2.36
N ILE A 77 6.29 -14.10 3.50
CA ILE A 77 7.34 -13.29 4.11
C ILE A 77 8.64 -14.08 4.04
N ALA A 78 9.75 -13.40 3.72
CA ALA A 78 11.08 -14.02 3.82
C ALA A 78 11.35 -14.46 5.27
N GLU A 79 12.04 -15.59 5.47
CA GLU A 79 12.30 -16.09 6.84
C GLU A 79 13.07 -15.07 7.71
N SER A 80 13.95 -14.27 7.10
CA SER A 80 14.65 -13.17 7.78
C SER A 80 13.72 -12.08 8.30
N GLN A 81 12.60 -11.84 7.61
CA GLN A 81 11.56 -10.87 8.00
C GLN A 81 10.49 -11.51 8.90
N ALA A 82 10.31 -12.83 8.85
CA ALA A 82 9.35 -13.57 9.68
C ALA A 82 9.82 -13.69 11.15
N ARG A 83 11.14 -13.74 11.39
CA ARG A 83 11.71 -13.76 12.75
C ARG A 83 11.60 -12.43 13.49
N GLU A 84 11.20 -11.37 12.79
CA GLU A 84 11.27 -9.98 13.23
C GLU A 84 10.02 -9.52 14.02
N ALA A 85 9.13 -10.44 14.40
CA ALA A 85 7.82 -10.18 14.99
C ALA A 85 6.84 -9.48 14.04
N ALA A 86 6.86 -9.85 12.76
CA ALA A 86 5.83 -9.42 11.83
C ALA A 86 4.53 -10.16 12.17
N PRO A 87 3.45 -9.46 12.54
CA PRO A 87 2.14 -10.03 12.38
C PRO A 87 1.94 -10.48 10.92
N GLY A 88 1.07 -11.47 10.68
CA GLY A 88 0.83 -12.00 9.33
C GLY A 88 0.67 -10.88 8.29
N VAL A 89 1.29 -11.06 7.11
CA VAL A 89 1.15 -10.08 6.01
C VAL A 89 -0.01 -10.48 5.12
N TRP A 90 -0.90 -9.54 4.86
CA TRP A 90 -2.10 -9.75 4.06
C TRP A 90 -2.21 -8.69 2.98
N VAL A 91 -2.42 -9.13 1.75
CA VAL A 91 -2.68 -8.26 0.59
C VAL A 91 -4.19 -8.24 0.35
N ARG A 92 -4.79 -7.06 0.29
CA ARG A 92 -6.22 -6.89 -0.04
C ARG A 92 -6.42 -5.85 -1.14
N PRO A 93 -7.52 -5.93 -1.91
CA PRO A 93 -7.91 -4.84 -2.82
C PRO A 93 -8.15 -3.55 -2.03
N ALA A 94 -7.71 -2.42 -2.56
CA ALA A 94 -8.03 -1.12 -1.99
C ALA A 94 -9.54 -0.84 -2.12
N GLY A 95 -10.25 -0.83 -1.00
CA GLY A 95 -11.66 -0.45 -0.96
C GLY A 95 -11.80 1.06 -1.04
N GLY A 96 -12.09 1.59 -2.23
CA GLY A 96 -12.55 2.96 -2.53
C GLY A 96 -12.15 4.08 -1.53
N ALA A 97 -11.25 4.96 -1.98
CA ALA A 97 -10.54 5.99 -1.21
C ALA A 97 -9.43 5.42 -0.31
N SER A 98 -8.28 5.09 -0.92
CA SER A 98 -6.97 4.87 -0.27
C SER A 98 -6.43 6.09 0.50
N ALA A 99 -7.30 6.96 1.00
CA ALA A 99 -6.91 8.12 1.76
C ALA A 99 -6.71 7.69 3.22
N LYS A 100 -5.43 7.55 3.57
CA LYS A 100 -4.87 7.62 4.93
C LYS A 100 -5.10 6.36 5.79
N SER A 101 -4.21 5.37 5.65
CA SER A 101 -3.73 4.68 6.85
C SER A 101 -2.93 5.71 7.67
N LEU A 102 -3.62 6.40 8.58
CA LEU A 102 -3.02 7.33 9.55
C LEU A 102 -3.19 6.82 10.98
N ALA A 103 -3.76 5.62 11.16
CA ALA A 103 -3.92 4.97 12.46
C ALA A 103 -4.22 3.47 12.25
N GLY A 104 -3.17 2.67 12.06
CA GLY A 104 -3.30 1.22 11.89
C GLY A 104 -2.05 0.63 11.26
N SER A 105 -1.83 -0.68 11.44
CA SER A 105 -0.72 -1.43 10.85
C SER A 105 -0.89 -1.70 9.35
N ASP A 106 -1.62 -0.83 8.65
CA ASP A 106 -1.88 -0.93 7.22
C ASP A 106 -0.92 0.00 6.46
N SER A 107 -0.49 -0.45 5.29
CA SER A 107 0.40 0.28 4.37
C SER A 107 -0.21 0.28 2.98
N PRO A 108 -0.12 1.41 2.24
CA PRO A 108 -0.30 1.37 0.80
C PRO A 108 0.63 0.33 0.16
N ALA A 109 0.18 -0.28 -0.92
CA ALA A 109 1.00 -1.22 -1.67
C ALA A 109 1.94 -0.48 -2.63
N PHE A 110 3.19 -0.93 -2.69
CA PHE A 110 4.21 -0.43 -3.59
C PHE A 110 4.74 -1.56 -4.47
N ARG A 111 5.42 -1.20 -5.55
CA ARG A 111 6.17 -2.12 -6.42
C ARG A 111 7.56 -1.57 -6.69
N ALA A 112 8.54 -2.46 -6.79
CA ALA A 112 9.90 -2.11 -7.19
C ALA A 112 10.00 -1.73 -8.68
N GLY A 113 9.03 -2.12 -9.50
CA GLY A 113 9.00 -1.88 -10.94
C GLY A 113 7.64 -1.41 -11.45
N THR A 114 7.59 -0.96 -12.70
CA THR A 114 6.37 -0.49 -13.38
C THR A 114 5.46 -1.63 -13.87
N ARG A 115 5.94 -2.87 -13.80
CA ARG A 115 5.19 -4.00 -14.35
C ARG A 115 4.17 -4.51 -13.32
N PRO A 116 2.94 -4.88 -13.73
CA PRO A 116 1.92 -5.39 -12.80
C PRO A 116 2.32 -6.68 -12.06
N ASP A 117 3.27 -7.45 -12.60
CA ASP A 117 3.82 -8.68 -12.02
C ASP A 117 5.04 -8.42 -11.11
N SER A 118 5.49 -7.17 -10.96
CA SER A 118 6.60 -6.86 -10.04
C SER A 118 6.18 -7.15 -8.59
N PRO A 119 7.04 -7.74 -7.74
CA PRO A 119 6.69 -8.09 -6.36
C PRO A 119 6.07 -6.91 -5.60
N LEU A 120 5.02 -7.21 -4.84
CA LEU A 120 4.41 -6.23 -3.95
C LEU A 120 5.34 -5.92 -2.79
N MET A 121 5.32 -4.66 -2.37
CA MET A 121 6.11 -4.13 -1.28
C MET A 121 5.23 -3.32 -0.35
N GLY A 122 5.53 -3.36 0.94
CA GLY A 122 4.79 -2.66 1.96
C GLY A 122 5.71 -2.13 3.05
N LEU A 123 5.17 -1.25 3.87
CA LEU A 123 5.90 -0.56 4.92
C LEU A 123 5.26 -0.92 6.26
N PRO A 124 5.75 -1.94 6.97
CA PRO A 124 5.22 -2.32 8.29
C PRO A 124 5.37 -1.24 9.37
N GLY A 125 6.13 -0.19 9.07
CA GLY A 125 6.63 0.75 10.06
C GLY A 125 8.10 0.47 10.32
N GLY A 126 8.72 1.28 11.17
CA GLY A 126 10.16 1.24 11.40
C GLY A 126 10.98 1.95 10.32
N VAL A 127 12.05 2.61 10.75
CA VAL A 127 13.05 3.25 9.88
C VAL A 127 14.44 2.77 10.29
N LEU A 128 15.20 2.28 9.32
CA LEU A 128 16.61 1.94 9.48
C LEU A 128 17.44 3.20 9.35
N VAL A 129 18.21 3.51 10.38
CA VAL A 129 19.03 4.72 10.51
C VAL A 129 20.46 4.30 10.72
N ARG A 130 21.38 4.84 9.92
CA ARG A 130 22.82 4.67 10.10
C ARG A 130 23.46 6.02 10.37
N PHE A 131 24.21 6.08 11.46
CA PHE A 131 24.97 7.25 11.84
C PHE A 131 26.31 7.29 11.12
N ASP A 132 26.86 8.49 11.01
CA ASP A 132 28.25 8.69 10.62
C ASP A 132 29.22 7.98 11.58
N ASP A 133 30.35 7.50 11.04
CA ASP A 133 31.34 6.74 11.81
C ASP A 133 32.07 7.58 12.89
N SER A 134 31.93 8.90 12.88
CA SER A 134 32.42 9.78 13.94
C SER A 134 31.62 9.65 15.25
N LEU A 135 30.36 9.20 15.18
CA LEU A 135 29.56 8.89 16.37
C LEU A 135 29.79 7.44 16.78
N ASN A 136 30.02 7.22 18.08
CA ASN A 136 29.94 5.87 18.64
C ASN A 136 28.49 5.51 19.02
N ARG A 137 28.25 4.22 19.30
CA ARG A 137 26.91 3.70 19.64
C ARG A 137 26.24 4.44 20.80
N THR A 138 26.98 4.75 21.85
CA THR A 138 26.44 5.46 23.02
C THR A 138 26.00 6.87 22.65
N GLN A 139 26.78 7.58 21.84
CA GLN A 139 26.44 8.92 21.34
C GLN A 139 25.23 8.87 20.41
N ALA A 140 25.16 7.90 19.51
CA ALA A 140 24.01 7.71 18.63
C ALA A 140 22.73 7.40 19.41
N LEU A 141 22.79 6.53 20.42
CA LEU A 141 21.66 6.26 21.32
C LEU A 141 21.20 7.51 22.07
N ALA A 142 22.14 8.30 22.60
CA ALA A 142 21.82 9.56 23.25
C ALA A 142 21.17 10.57 22.29
N TRP A 143 21.64 10.62 21.03
CA TRP A 143 21.08 11.47 19.99
C TRP A 143 19.63 11.08 19.64
N LEU A 144 19.36 9.78 19.51
CA LEU A 144 18.01 9.24 19.26
C LEU A 144 17.07 9.55 20.44
N ALA A 145 17.53 9.29 21.67
CA ALA A 145 16.77 9.58 22.88
C ALA A 145 16.46 11.08 23.04
N GLY A 146 17.43 11.95 22.71
CA GLY A 146 17.24 13.40 22.72
C GLY A 146 16.16 13.90 21.75
N ARG A 147 15.83 13.11 20.73
CA ARG A 147 14.75 13.38 19.76
C ARG A 147 13.47 12.60 20.05
N SER A 148 13.39 11.95 21.21
CA SER A 148 12.26 11.08 21.58
C SER A 148 12.00 9.96 20.58
N LEU A 149 13.02 9.52 19.85
CA LEU A 149 12.93 8.39 18.94
C LEU A 149 13.09 7.10 19.72
N VAL A 150 12.13 6.19 19.55
CA VAL A 150 12.14 4.87 20.20
C VAL A 150 12.97 3.92 19.36
N VAL A 151 14.04 3.37 19.92
CA VAL A 151 14.84 2.34 19.26
C VAL A 151 14.14 0.99 19.39
N VAL A 152 13.79 0.39 18.25
CA VAL A 152 13.21 -0.96 18.18
C VAL A 152 14.33 -1.97 18.38
N ARG A 153 15.45 -1.80 17.66
CA ARG A 153 16.63 -2.66 17.81
C ARG A 153 17.89 -2.01 17.27
N GLU A 154 19.02 -2.57 17.69
CA GLU A 154 20.33 -2.28 17.11
C GLU A 154 20.70 -3.33 16.05
N LEU A 155 21.23 -2.87 14.92
CA LEU A 155 21.83 -3.72 13.91
C LEU A 155 23.35 -3.73 14.12
N LYS A 156 23.92 -4.94 14.28
CA LYS A 156 25.37 -5.13 14.52
C LYS A 156 26.19 -4.95 13.24
N LEU A 157 26.27 -3.71 12.75
CA LEU A 157 27.10 -3.28 11.64
C LEU A 157 28.32 -2.50 12.15
N SER A 158 29.25 -2.15 11.25
CA SER A 158 30.47 -1.39 11.58
C SER A 158 30.13 0.00 12.15
N ALA A 159 29.24 0.73 11.46
CA ALA A 159 28.69 2.01 11.91
C ALA A 159 27.49 1.78 12.85
N PRO A 160 27.23 2.70 13.82
CA PRO A 160 26.02 2.62 14.64
C PRO A 160 24.78 2.65 13.76
N THR A 161 24.04 1.53 13.76
CA THR A 161 22.85 1.35 12.93
C THR A 161 21.71 0.87 13.80
N PHE A 162 20.57 1.55 13.72
CA PHE A 162 19.41 1.28 14.54
C PHE A 162 18.16 1.22 13.68
N GLU A 163 17.20 0.41 14.10
CA GLU A 163 15.83 0.59 13.67
C GLU A 163 15.10 1.45 14.70
N VAL A 164 14.49 2.53 14.25
CA VAL A 164 13.65 3.40 15.08
C VAL A 164 12.18 3.18 14.75
N ALA A 165 11.33 3.23 15.76
CA ALA A 165 9.90 3.02 15.60
C ALA A 165 9.28 4.12 14.74
N SER A 166 8.35 3.73 13.87
CA SER A 166 7.48 4.63 13.14
C SER A 166 6.19 3.91 12.77
N GLU A 167 5.14 4.70 12.54
CA GLU A 167 3.89 4.20 11.96
C GLU A 167 4.12 3.61 10.56
N SER A 168 3.26 2.66 10.16
CA SER A 168 3.32 2.01 8.85
C SER A 168 3.01 2.96 7.70
N GLY A 169 3.34 2.53 6.48
CA GLY A 169 3.01 3.27 5.26
C GLY A 169 3.81 4.56 5.11
N MET A 170 3.12 5.64 4.72
CA MET A 170 3.76 6.92 4.34
C MET A 170 4.49 7.60 5.50
N ALA A 171 4.06 7.38 6.73
CA ALA A 171 4.69 7.98 7.91
C ALA A 171 6.15 7.53 8.09
N SER A 172 6.47 6.27 7.79
CA SER A 172 7.86 5.80 7.83
C SER A 172 8.73 6.43 6.74
N ILE A 173 8.16 6.71 5.55
CA ILE A 173 8.85 7.46 4.48
C ILE A 173 9.13 8.89 4.93
N GLU A 174 8.15 9.56 5.53
CA GLU A 174 8.29 10.93 6.01
C GLU A 174 9.34 11.02 7.12
N LEU A 175 9.32 10.09 8.08
CA LEU A 175 10.35 10.02 9.12
C LEU A 175 11.74 9.75 8.53
N ALA A 176 11.88 8.79 7.60
CA ALA A 176 13.16 8.50 6.96
C ALA A 176 13.73 9.74 6.24
N ARG A 177 12.88 10.48 5.51
CA ARG A 177 13.28 11.74 4.86
C ARG A 177 13.70 12.81 5.87
N ALA A 178 12.96 12.95 6.98
CA ALA A 178 13.30 13.91 8.02
C ALA A 178 14.65 13.59 8.67
N LEU A 179 14.91 12.31 8.96
CA LEU A 179 16.18 11.86 9.53
C LEU A 179 17.34 12.01 8.57
N LEU A 180 17.14 11.76 7.27
CA LEU A 180 18.20 11.92 6.27
C LEU A 180 18.64 13.38 6.09
N ALA A 181 17.82 14.35 6.48
CA ALA A 181 18.18 15.76 6.45
C ALA A 181 19.15 16.17 7.58
N GLU A 182 19.35 15.29 8.57
CA GLU A 182 20.24 15.55 9.71
C GLU A 182 21.68 15.16 9.36
N PRO A 183 22.68 15.99 9.70
CA PRO A 183 24.06 15.78 9.28
C PRO A 183 24.73 14.56 9.94
N GLU A 184 24.25 14.11 11.10
CA GLU A 184 24.76 12.92 11.79
C GLU A 184 24.29 11.62 11.15
N ILE A 185 23.29 11.68 10.26
CA ILE A 185 22.67 10.54 9.61
C ILE A 185 23.20 10.42 8.18
N VAL A 186 23.86 9.29 7.90
CA VAL A 186 24.36 8.98 6.55
C VAL A 186 23.39 8.13 5.74
N VAL A 187 22.47 7.44 6.43
CA VAL A 187 21.43 6.60 5.81
C VAL A 187 20.18 6.68 6.64
N ALA A 188 19.05 6.90 5.98
CA ALA A 188 17.74 6.64 6.55
C ALA A 188 16.84 6.02 5.49
N SER A 189 16.36 4.81 5.75
CA SER A 189 15.45 4.11 4.85
C SER A 189 14.30 3.51 5.65
N PRO A 190 13.05 3.58 5.15
CA PRO A 190 11.96 2.79 5.71
C PRO A 190 12.32 1.30 5.74
N ASN A 191 11.77 0.57 6.72
CA ASN A 191 11.83 -0.90 6.70
C ASN A 191 10.86 -1.40 5.62
N TRP A 192 11.40 -2.01 4.56
CA TRP A 192 10.60 -2.51 3.45
C TRP A 192 10.33 -4.00 3.61
N TRP A 193 9.05 -4.34 3.67
CA TRP A 193 8.62 -5.70 3.35
C TRP A 193 8.49 -5.85 1.83
N GLN A 194 8.88 -7.01 1.32
CA GLN A 194 8.69 -7.37 -0.08
C GLN A 194 8.21 -8.81 -0.17
N GLU A 195 7.23 -9.03 -1.02
CA GLU A 195 6.73 -10.36 -1.36
C GLU A 195 7.86 -11.21 -1.97
N VAL A 196 8.02 -12.42 -1.47
CA VAL A 196 8.98 -13.39 -1.99
C VAL A 196 8.25 -14.51 -2.74
N GLU A 197 8.65 -14.72 -4.00
CA GLU A 197 8.24 -15.91 -4.75
C GLU A 197 9.10 -17.10 -4.29
N THR A 198 8.44 -18.17 -3.85
CA THR A 198 9.11 -19.47 -3.66
C THR A 198 9.01 -20.21 -4.98
N ASN A 199 10.14 -20.41 -5.65
CA ASN A 199 10.25 -21.35 -6.78
C ASN A 199 10.32 -22.78 -6.26
#